data_AF-A0A5L4JRV1-F1
#
_entry.id   AF-A0A5L4JRV1-F1
#
_cell.length_a   1.000
_cell.length_b   1.000
_cell.length_c   1.000
_cell.angle_alpha   90.00
_cell.angle_beta   90.00
_cell.angle_gamma   90.00
#
_symmetry.space_group_name_H-M   'P 1'
#
loop_
_entity.id
_entity.type
_entity.pdbx_description
1 polymer ?
#
loop_
_entity_poly.entity_id
_entity_poly.type
_entity_poly.pdbx_seq_one_letter_code
_entity_poly.pdbx_strand_id
1 'polypeptide(L)'
;MGSDLLLWLVVALLIFAMFAYMMIKEKENIAKINELGKMIEDLNKQYHYLKKESLEEQEQEKEEIDTEAIKEELKEELLQVLEQKINQNILPILSALKEVEEVIEEFQSEQKNRLLNLEQKTQSITKLSPSYDNEEQKVIELFNQKKSIEQIAKDLRIGMGRVELILKFNKLL
;
A
#
# COMPACT_ATOMS: atom_id res chain seq x y z
N MET A 1 86.11 -7.04 -58.29
CA MET A 1 85.36 -6.92 -59.55
C MET A 1 84.36 -8.04 -59.74
N GLY A 2 84.73 -9.34 -59.74
CA GLY A 2 83.75 -10.43 -59.88
C GLY A 2 82.78 -10.61 -58.70
N SER A 3 83.24 -10.35 -57.47
CA SER A 3 82.42 -10.44 -56.25
C SER A 3 81.34 -9.36 -56.16
N ASP A 4 81.67 -8.12 -56.53
CA ASP A 4 80.75 -6.97 -56.47
C ASP A 4 79.62 -7.11 -57.50
N LEU A 5 79.93 -7.69 -58.65
CA LEU A 5 78.97 -7.95 -59.73
C LEU A 5 78.00 -9.07 -59.35
N LEU A 6 78.48 -10.09 -58.62
CA LEU A 6 77.66 -11.17 -58.07
C LEU A 6 76.72 -10.64 -56.96
N LEU A 7 77.20 -9.76 -56.09
CA LEU A 7 76.38 -9.10 -55.06
C LEU A 7 75.26 -8.27 -55.70
N TRP A 8 75.55 -7.48 -56.73
CA TRP A 8 74.55 -6.70 -57.46
C TRP A 8 73.48 -7.59 -58.12
N LEU A 9 73.86 -8.74 -58.66
CA LEU A 9 72.93 -9.69 -59.25
C LEU A 9 71.98 -10.29 -58.22
N VAL A 10 72.47 -10.63 -57.03
CA VAL A 10 71.64 -11.14 -55.93
C VAL A 10 70.67 -10.08 -55.43
N VAL A 11 71.10 -8.83 -55.31
CA VAL A 11 70.23 -7.71 -54.91
C VAL A 11 69.14 -7.47 -55.97
N ALA A 12 69.50 -7.49 -57.26
CA ALA A 12 68.52 -7.36 -58.35
C ALA A 12 67.48 -8.51 -58.33
N LEU A 13 67.91 -9.74 -58.06
CA LEU A 13 67.03 -10.89 -57.91
C LEU A 13 66.09 -10.77 -56.70
N LEU A 14 66.59 -10.26 -55.57
CA LEU A 14 65.75 -10.01 -54.38
C LEU A 14 64.71 -8.92 -54.63
N ILE A 15 65.08 -7.83 -55.29
CA ILE A 15 64.14 -6.76 -55.65
C ILE A 15 63.06 -7.31 -56.58
N PHE A 16 63.45 -8.13 -57.57
CA PHE A 16 62.50 -8.77 -58.48
C PHE A 16 61.54 -9.71 -57.74
N ALA A 17 62.05 -10.53 -56.81
CA ALA A 17 61.23 -11.41 -55.99
C ALA A 17 60.26 -10.63 -55.09
N MET A 18 60.69 -9.51 -54.51
CA MET A 18 59.84 -8.63 -53.71
C MET A 18 58.74 -8.01 -54.56
N PHE A 19 59.05 -7.57 -55.78
CA PHE A 19 58.07 -7.01 -56.71
C PHE A 19 57.03 -8.05 -57.15
N ALA A 20 57.48 -9.28 -57.43
CA ALA A 20 56.60 -10.40 -57.75
C ALA A 20 55.66 -10.72 -56.57
N TYR A 21 56.18 -10.76 -55.34
CA TYR A 21 55.37 -10.97 -54.14
C TYR A 21 54.32 -9.85 -53.95
N MET A 22 54.72 -8.60 -54.16
CA MET A 22 53.81 -7.45 -54.04
C MET A 22 52.63 -7.55 -55.03
N MET A 23 52.90 -7.92 -56.28
CA MET A 23 51.87 -8.12 -57.31
C MET A 23 50.88 -9.23 -56.96
N ILE A 24 51.37 -10.35 -56.38
CA ILE A 24 50.49 -11.45 -55.94
C ILE A 24 49.60 -10.97 -54.79
N LYS A 25 50.20 -10.32 -53.78
CA LYS A 25 49.48 -9.82 -52.62
C LYS A 25 48.45 -8.74 -52.98
N GLU A 26 48.77 -7.88 -53.94
CA GLU A 26 47.86 -6.85 -54.43
C GLU A 26 46.63 -7.45 -55.12
N LYS A 27 46.81 -8.51 -55.92
CA LYS A 27 45.69 -9.25 -56.52
C LYS A 27 44.75 -9.86 -55.48
N GLU A 28 45.31 -10.47 -54.42
CA GLU A 28 44.50 -11.02 -53.33
C GLU A 28 43.71 -9.93 -52.60
N ASN A 29 44.33 -8.78 -52.34
CA ASN A 29 43.65 -7.66 -51.68
C ASN A 29 42.52 -7.09 -52.55
N ILE A 30 42.74 -6.94 -53.86
CA ILE A 30 41.70 -6.48 -54.80
C ILE A 30 40.54 -7.48 -54.84
N ALA A 31 40.82 -8.79 -54.82
CA ALA A 31 39.78 -9.82 -54.78
C ALA A 31 38.90 -9.70 -53.53
N LYS A 32 39.51 -9.50 -52.36
CA LYS A 32 38.78 -9.31 -51.09
C LYS A 32 37.92 -8.04 -51.11
N ILE A 33 38.44 -6.94 -51.64
CA ILE A 33 37.69 -5.68 -51.76
C ILE A 33 36.48 -5.85 -52.69
N ASN A 34 36.66 -6.56 -53.81
CA ASN A 34 35.56 -6.84 -54.73
C ASN A 34 34.48 -7.74 -54.10
N GLU A 35 34.87 -8.70 -53.27
CA GLU A 35 33.94 -9.54 -52.53
C GLU A 35 33.13 -8.74 -51.49
N LEU A 36 33.79 -7.87 -50.72
CA LEU A 36 33.11 -6.93 -49.82
C LEU A 36 32.17 -5.99 -50.57
N GLY A 37 32.57 -5.50 -51.75
CA GLY A 37 31.72 -4.68 -52.60
C GLY A 37 30.43 -5.40 -53.00
N LYS A 38 30.52 -6.68 -53.37
CA LYS A 38 29.35 -7.53 -53.68
C LYS A 38 28.45 -7.74 -52.46
N MET A 39 29.03 -7.98 -51.29
CA MET A 39 28.26 -8.12 -50.04
C MET A 39 27.51 -6.83 -49.69
N ILE A 40 28.14 -5.66 -49.89
CA ILE A 40 27.49 -4.36 -49.67
C ILE A 40 26.37 -4.12 -50.69
N GLU A 41 26.60 -4.48 -51.96
CA GLU A 41 25.57 -4.36 -53.00
C GLU A 41 24.36 -5.25 -52.69
N ASP A 42 24.60 -6.48 -52.25
CA ASP A 42 23.55 -7.42 -51.86
C ASP A 42 22.81 -6.92 -50.61
N LEU A 43 23.53 -6.43 -49.60
CA LEU A 43 22.93 -5.82 -48.42
C LEU A 43 22.07 -4.61 -48.77
N ASN A 44 22.52 -3.77 -49.70
CA ASN A 44 21.77 -2.61 -50.16
C ASN A 44 20.51 -3.02 -50.95
N LYS A 45 20.59 -4.08 -51.76
CA LYS A 45 19.42 -4.65 -52.46
C LYS A 45 18.42 -5.23 -51.48
N GLN A 46 18.87 -6.02 -50.51
CA GLN A 46 18.01 -6.58 -49.46
C GLN A 46 17.38 -5.47 -48.62
N TYR A 47 18.15 -4.43 -48.26
CA TYR A 47 17.62 -3.26 -47.55
C TYR A 47 16.56 -2.53 -48.37
N HIS A 48 16.79 -2.31 -49.67
CA HIS A 48 15.82 -1.69 -50.55
C HIS A 48 14.57 -2.55 -50.72
N TYR A 49 14.72 -3.87 -50.85
CA TYR A 49 13.60 -4.81 -50.96
C TYR A 49 12.76 -4.80 -49.68
N LEU A 50 13.38 -4.93 -48.51
CA LEU A 50 12.71 -4.91 -47.22
C LEU A 50 12.00 -3.57 -46.97
N LYS A 51 12.66 -2.45 -47.30
CA LYS A 51 12.04 -1.13 -47.20
C LYS A 51 10.84 -0.98 -48.13
N LYS A 52 10.92 -1.55 -49.33
CA LYS A 52 9.82 -1.52 -50.30
C LYS A 52 8.66 -2.42 -49.85
N GLU A 53 8.95 -3.62 -49.35
CA GLU A 53 7.97 -4.54 -48.77
C GLU A 53 7.26 -3.88 -47.57
N SER A 54 7.98 -3.25 -46.65
CA SER A 54 7.35 -2.51 -45.54
C SER A 54 6.54 -1.29 -45.98
N LEU A 55 6.90 -0.65 -47.10
CA LEU A 55 6.12 0.47 -47.66
C LEU A 55 4.89 -0.04 -48.40
N GLU A 56 4.99 -1.15 -49.13
CA GLU A 56 3.88 -1.82 -49.80
C GLU A 56 2.90 -2.44 -48.78
N GLU A 57 3.39 -3.00 -47.67
CA GLU A 57 2.59 -3.44 -46.52
C GLU A 57 1.88 -2.23 -45.86
N GLN A 58 2.54 -1.09 -45.71
CA GLN A 58 1.92 0.14 -45.20
C GLN A 58 0.92 0.78 -46.17
N GLU A 59 1.11 0.63 -47.48
CA GLU A 59 0.16 1.09 -48.51
C GLU A 59 -1.03 0.13 -48.64
N GLN A 60 -0.82 -1.18 -48.45
CA GLN A 60 -1.89 -2.19 -48.39
C GLN A 60 -2.69 -2.12 -47.07
N GLU A 61 -2.06 -1.87 -45.92
CA GLU A 61 -2.76 -1.61 -44.65
C GLU A 61 -3.56 -0.29 -44.68
N LYS A 62 -3.16 0.68 -45.51
CA LYS A 62 -3.90 1.93 -45.67
C LYS A 62 -5.19 1.78 -46.48
N GLU A 63 -5.37 0.69 -47.22
CA GLU A 63 -6.61 0.47 -47.97
C GLU A 63 -7.67 -0.34 -47.21
N GLU A 64 -7.37 -1.01 -46.08
CA GLU A 64 -8.40 -1.79 -45.38
C GLU A 64 -8.19 -2.01 -43.86
N ILE A 65 -7.50 -1.11 -43.15
CA ILE A 65 -7.55 -1.10 -41.67
C ILE A 65 -8.35 0.10 -41.20
N ASP A 66 -9.61 -0.14 -40.85
CA ASP A 66 -10.47 0.81 -40.17
C ASP A 66 -9.95 1.04 -38.74
N THR A 67 -8.97 1.94 -38.64
CA THR A 67 -8.35 2.34 -37.37
C THR A 67 -9.36 2.93 -36.38
N GLU A 68 -10.59 3.27 -36.79
CA GLU A 68 -11.67 3.65 -35.87
C GLU A 68 -12.31 2.41 -35.22
N ALA A 69 -12.59 1.36 -35.99
CA ALA A 69 -13.14 0.10 -35.46
C ALA A 69 -12.20 -0.57 -34.44
N ILE A 70 -10.89 -0.61 -34.72
CA ILE A 70 -9.90 -1.16 -33.77
C ILE A 70 -9.82 -0.31 -32.50
N LYS A 71 -9.95 1.02 -32.61
CA LYS A 71 -9.98 1.90 -31.43
C LYS A 71 -11.27 1.76 -30.62
N GLU A 72 -12.40 1.49 -31.26
CA GLU A 72 -13.66 1.22 -30.57
C GLU A 72 -13.59 -0.12 -29.83
N GLU A 73 -13.10 -1.17 -30.46
CA GLU A 73 -12.96 -2.49 -29.83
C GLU A 73 -12.00 -2.43 -28.62
N LEU A 74 -10.84 -1.77 -28.75
CA LEU A 74 -9.92 -1.51 -27.63
C LEU A 74 -10.55 -0.67 -26.50
N LYS A 75 -11.43 0.28 -26.83
CA LYS A 75 -12.14 1.07 -25.82
C LYS A 75 -13.16 0.22 -25.08
N GLU A 76 -13.91 -0.62 -25.78
CA GLU A 76 -14.90 -1.51 -25.18
C GLU A 76 -14.21 -2.53 -24.25
N GLU A 77 -13.12 -3.15 -24.69
CA GLU A 77 -12.33 -4.05 -23.83
C GLU A 77 -11.79 -3.33 -22.58
N LEU A 78 -11.26 -2.12 -22.72
CA LEU A 78 -10.80 -1.34 -21.57
C LEU A 78 -11.93 -0.97 -20.62
N LEU A 79 -13.09 -0.58 -21.12
CA LEU A 79 -14.27 -0.29 -20.31
C LEU A 79 -14.72 -1.54 -19.55
N GLN A 80 -14.73 -2.69 -20.20
CA GLN A 80 -15.11 -3.97 -19.58
C GLN A 80 -14.13 -4.37 -18.47
N VAL A 81 -12.82 -4.23 -18.70
CA VAL A 81 -11.79 -4.49 -17.67
C VAL A 81 -11.94 -3.51 -16.51
N LEU A 82 -12.22 -2.23 -16.78
CA LEU A 82 -12.42 -1.22 -15.76
C LEU A 82 -13.66 -1.51 -14.92
N GLU A 83 -14.78 -1.84 -15.55
CA GLU A 83 -16.04 -2.21 -14.90
C GLU A 83 -15.86 -3.46 -14.04
N GLN A 84 -15.17 -4.48 -14.55
CA GLN A 84 -14.84 -5.67 -13.79
C GLN A 84 -13.97 -5.32 -12.57
N LYS A 85 -12.97 -4.44 -12.73
CA LYS A 85 -12.10 -3.99 -11.63
C LYS A 85 -12.87 -3.20 -10.56
N ILE A 86 -13.80 -2.33 -10.98
CA ILE A 86 -14.67 -1.56 -10.10
C ILE A 86 -15.58 -2.50 -9.31
N ASN A 87 -16.23 -3.44 -9.99
CA ASN A 87 -17.13 -4.40 -9.36
C ASN A 87 -16.41 -5.35 -8.40
N GLN A 88 -15.18 -5.78 -8.74
CA GLN A 88 -14.40 -6.68 -7.89
C GLN A 88 -13.77 -5.99 -6.68
N ASN A 89 -13.37 -4.72 -6.78
CA ASN A 89 -12.57 -4.07 -5.74
C ASN A 89 -13.30 -2.92 -5.06
N ILE A 90 -13.99 -2.06 -5.81
CA ILE A 90 -14.60 -0.84 -5.25
C ILE A 90 -15.94 -1.15 -4.57
N LEU A 91 -16.82 -1.94 -5.21
CA LEU A 91 -18.13 -2.27 -4.62
C LEU A 91 -18.03 -2.98 -3.26
N PRO A 92 -17.16 -3.99 -3.06
CA PRO A 92 -17.01 -4.63 -1.76
C PRO A 92 -16.48 -3.69 -0.69
N ILE A 93 -15.56 -2.78 -1.04
CA ILE A 93 -15.03 -1.77 -0.12
C ILE A 93 -16.14 -0.81 0.32
N LEU A 94 -16.97 -0.33 -0.62
CA LEU A 94 -18.11 0.53 -0.30
C LEU A 94 -19.13 -0.20 0.59
N SER A 95 -19.39 -1.48 0.32
CA SER A 95 -20.28 -2.29 1.16
C SER A 95 -19.72 -2.46 2.57
N ALA A 96 -18.42 -2.74 2.71
CA ALA A 96 -17.77 -2.88 4.01
C ALA A 96 -17.76 -1.55 4.79
N LEU A 97 -17.56 -0.42 4.10
CA LEU A 97 -17.65 0.90 4.74
C LEU A 97 -19.05 1.19 5.28
N LYS A 98 -20.08 0.83 4.53
CA LYS A 98 -21.48 0.98 4.96
C LYS A 98 -21.81 0.09 6.16
N GLU A 99 -21.30 -1.15 6.16
CA GLU A 99 -21.45 -2.06 7.30
C GLU A 99 -20.74 -1.51 8.56
N VAL A 100 -19.54 -0.93 8.39
CA VAL A 100 -18.83 -0.26 9.49
C VAL A 100 -19.63 0.94 10.02
N GLU A 101 -20.24 1.74 9.15
CA GLU A 101 -21.11 2.85 9.55
C GLU A 101 -22.29 2.35 10.42
N GLU A 102 -22.97 1.29 9.99
CA GLU A 102 -24.09 0.69 10.73
C GLU A 102 -23.65 0.15 12.11
N VAL A 103 -22.51 -0.55 12.17
CA VAL A 103 -21.94 -1.07 13.43
C VAL A 103 -21.56 0.08 14.37
N ILE A 104 -21.04 1.20 13.85
CA ILE A 104 -20.71 2.38 14.66
C ILE A 104 -21.97 3.01 15.23
N GLU A 105 -23.04 3.15 14.44
CA GLU A 105 -24.32 3.69 14.91
C GLU A 105 -24.92 2.79 16.00
N GLU A 106 -24.93 1.48 15.80
CA GLU A 106 -25.41 0.51 16.80
C GLU A 106 -24.59 0.59 18.09
N PHE A 107 -23.26 0.61 17.98
CA PHE A 107 -22.36 0.74 19.12
C PHE A 107 -22.63 2.03 19.90
N GLN A 108 -22.78 3.18 19.22
CA GLN A 108 -23.09 4.45 19.88
C GLN A 108 -24.44 4.39 20.62
N SER A 109 -25.46 3.80 20.00
CA SER A 109 -26.77 3.60 20.61
C SER A 109 -26.67 2.70 21.86
N GLU A 110 -25.94 1.58 21.77
CA GLU A 110 -25.73 0.66 22.87
C GLU A 110 -24.98 1.34 24.04
N GLN A 111 -23.89 2.06 23.75
CA GLN A 111 -23.14 2.78 24.77
C GLN A 111 -23.97 3.86 25.45
N LYS A 112 -24.80 4.60 24.70
CA LYS A 112 -25.74 5.58 25.27
C LYS A 112 -26.76 4.92 26.19
N ASN A 113 -27.32 3.79 25.79
CA ASN A 113 -28.28 3.03 26.60
C ASN A 113 -27.61 2.47 27.87
N ARG A 114 -26.39 1.93 27.77
CA ARG A 114 -25.60 1.47 28.91
C ARG A 114 -25.31 2.62 29.87
N LEU A 115 -24.89 3.79 29.37
CA LEU A 115 -24.64 4.98 30.16
C LEU A 115 -25.90 5.42 30.91
N LEU A 116 -27.04 5.54 30.21
CA LEU A 116 -28.33 5.91 30.83
C LEU A 116 -28.75 4.92 31.92
N ASN A 117 -28.60 3.62 31.69
CA ASN A 117 -28.89 2.59 32.69
C ASN A 117 -27.95 2.71 33.90
N LEU A 118 -26.67 3.03 33.67
CA LEU A 118 -25.70 3.23 34.73
C LEU A 118 -26.01 4.49 35.55
N GLU A 119 -26.41 5.58 34.88
CA GLU A 119 -26.86 6.81 35.53
C GLU A 119 -28.10 6.55 36.39
N GLN A 120 -29.09 5.81 35.89
CA GLN A 120 -30.29 5.45 36.66
C GLN A 120 -29.97 4.55 37.86
N LYS A 121 -29.11 3.54 37.67
CA LYS A 121 -28.63 2.69 38.77
C LYS A 121 -27.85 3.50 39.81
N THR A 122 -26.99 4.42 39.38
CA THR A 122 -26.21 5.27 40.29
C THR A 122 -27.12 6.26 41.03
N GLN A 123 -28.06 6.92 40.35
CA GLN A 123 -29.02 7.82 40.99
C GLN A 123 -29.90 7.11 42.03
N SER A 124 -30.31 5.87 41.77
CA SER A 124 -31.06 5.08 42.75
C SER A 124 -30.20 4.64 43.94
N ILE A 125 -28.92 4.29 43.72
CA ILE A 125 -27.96 4.00 44.79
C ILE A 125 -27.70 5.24 45.66
N THR A 126 -27.53 6.42 45.06
CA THR A 126 -27.35 7.67 45.82
C THR A 126 -28.59 8.02 46.67
N LYS A 127 -29.80 7.69 46.20
CA LYS A 127 -31.04 7.85 46.97
C LYS A 127 -31.25 6.77 48.05
N LEU A 128 -30.59 5.63 47.94
CA LEU A 128 -30.66 4.50 48.88
C LEU A 128 -29.51 4.48 49.89
N SER A 129 -28.50 5.34 49.76
CA SER A 129 -27.49 5.53 50.80
C SER A 129 -28.18 6.18 52.01
N PRO A 130 -28.32 5.47 53.15
CA PRO A 130 -28.89 6.06 54.35
C PRO A 130 -27.96 7.21 54.76
N SER A 131 -28.53 8.37 55.10
CA SER A 131 -27.77 9.52 55.59
C SER A 131 -27.26 9.23 57.01
N TYR A 132 -26.27 8.33 57.12
CA TYR A 132 -25.69 7.86 58.38
C TYR A 132 -25.03 9.00 59.17
N ASP A 133 -24.43 9.98 58.47
CA ASP A 133 -23.78 11.14 59.09
C ASP A 133 -24.73 11.98 59.95
N ASN A 134 -26.00 12.09 59.55
CA ASN A 134 -26.97 12.93 60.25
C ASN A 134 -27.53 12.24 61.50
N GLU A 135 -27.56 10.90 61.50
CA GLU A 135 -28.01 10.11 62.65
C GLU A 135 -26.96 10.08 63.76
N GLU A 136 -25.68 9.93 63.41
CA GLU A 136 -24.57 9.92 64.37
C GLU A 136 -24.44 11.25 65.13
N GLN A 137 -24.52 12.38 64.42
CA GLN A 137 -24.45 13.71 65.05
C GLN A 137 -25.59 13.94 66.05
N LYS A 138 -26.81 13.49 65.72
CA LYS A 138 -27.98 13.61 66.62
C LYS A 138 -27.86 12.73 67.86
N VAL A 139 -27.27 11.55 67.73
CA VAL A 139 -26.99 10.66 68.89
C VAL A 139 -26.05 11.36 69.87
N ILE A 140 -24.97 11.95 69.35
CA ILE A 140 -23.98 12.69 70.16
C ILE A 140 -24.62 13.90 70.85
N GLU A 141 -25.44 14.67 70.13
CA GLU A 141 -26.13 15.83 70.68
C GLU A 141 -27.08 15.45 71.83
N LEU A 142 -27.92 14.43 71.64
CA LEU A 142 -28.87 13.97 72.65
C LEU A 142 -28.16 13.36 73.88
N PHE A 143 -27.02 12.71 73.68
CA PHE A 143 -26.20 12.20 74.79
C PHE A 143 -25.55 13.33 75.60
N ASN A 144 -25.04 14.37 74.92
CA ASN A 144 -24.53 15.58 75.58
C ASN A 144 -25.61 16.33 76.38
N GLN A 145 -26.88 16.21 75.99
CA GLN A 145 -28.04 16.69 76.75
C GLN A 145 -28.38 15.80 77.97
N LYS A 146 -27.54 14.83 78.32
CA LYS A 146 -27.70 13.86 79.43
C LYS A 146 -28.90 12.91 79.32
N LYS A 147 -29.40 12.65 78.11
CA LYS A 147 -30.41 11.61 77.89
C LYS A 147 -29.79 10.22 78.00
N SER A 148 -30.55 9.24 78.49
CA SER A 148 -30.08 7.86 78.58
C SER A 148 -30.07 7.17 77.21
N ILE A 149 -29.28 6.10 77.07
CA ILE A 149 -29.14 5.34 75.81
C ILE A 149 -30.51 4.81 75.34
N GLU A 150 -31.36 4.39 76.28
CA GLU A 150 -32.72 3.89 76.01
C GLU A 150 -33.64 5.00 75.49
N GLN A 151 -33.51 6.22 76.02
CA GLN A 151 -34.29 7.37 75.57
C GLN A 151 -33.86 7.82 74.17
N ILE A 152 -32.55 7.85 73.90
CA ILE A 152 -32.02 8.20 72.57
C ILE A 152 -32.45 7.16 71.53
N ALA A 153 -32.38 5.86 71.87
CA ALA A 153 -32.83 4.77 71.02
C ALA A 153 -34.32 4.88 70.68
N LYS A 154 -35.16 5.26 71.67
CA LYS A 154 -36.60 5.46 71.49
C LYS A 154 -36.92 6.70 70.66
N ASP A 155 -36.22 7.81 70.91
CA ASP A 155 -36.44 9.11 70.24
C ASP A 155 -36.02 9.05 68.76
N LEU A 156 -34.89 8.40 68.45
CA LEU A 156 -34.37 8.24 67.10
C LEU A 156 -34.86 6.98 66.39
N ARG A 157 -35.65 6.12 67.07
CA ARG A 157 -36.12 4.81 66.57
C ARG A 157 -35.00 3.91 66.04
N ILE A 158 -33.84 3.93 66.70
CA ILE A 158 -32.67 3.10 66.39
C ILE A 158 -32.40 2.13 67.54
N GLY A 159 -31.83 0.96 67.24
CA GLY A 159 -31.55 -0.05 68.27
C GLY A 159 -30.56 0.45 69.33
N MET A 160 -30.77 0.07 70.60
CA MET A 160 -29.90 0.49 71.72
C MET A 160 -28.42 0.16 71.48
N GLY A 161 -28.13 -1.02 70.92
CA GLY A 161 -26.75 -1.41 70.57
C GLY A 161 -26.11 -0.50 69.52
N ARG A 162 -26.90 0.13 68.63
CA ARG A 162 -26.39 1.08 67.63
C ARG A 162 -26.03 2.42 68.27
N VAL A 163 -26.84 2.90 69.21
CA VAL A 163 -26.55 4.10 70.02
C VAL A 163 -25.27 3.91 70.83
N GLU A 164 -25.16 2.76 71.51
CA GLU A 164 -23.98 2.42 72.32
C GLU A 164 -22.71 2.33 71.46
N LEU A 165 -22.81 1.74 70.27
CA LEU A 165 -21.70 1.64 69.32
C LEU A 165 -21.23 3.03 68.87
N ILE A 166 -22.14 3.91 68.46
CA ILE A 166 -21.83 5.29 68.04
C ILE A 166 -21.11 6.06 69.16
N LEU A 167 -21.63 5.98 70.39
CA LEU A 167 -21.05 6.68 71.53
C LEU A 167 -19.65 6.15 71.90
N LYS A 168 -19.43 4.83 71.80
CA LYS A 168 -18.10 4.21 72.01
C LYS A 168 -17.10 4.64 70.94
N PHE A 169 -17.49 4.65 69.66
CA PHE A 169 -16.62 5.11 68.57
C PHE A 169 -16.24 6.59 68.71
N ASN A 170 -17.15 7.41 69.27
CA ASN A 170 -16.91 8.83 69.55
C ASN A 170 -16.28 9.11 70.92
N LYS A 171 -15.90 8.08 71.68
CA LYS A 171 -15.26 8.19 73.01
C LYS A 171 -16.09 8.97 74.05
N LEU A 172 -17.42 8.91 73.95
CA LEU A 172 -18.36 9.52 74.90
C LEU A 172 -18.84 8.53 75.97
N LEU A 173 -18.55 7.25 75.79
CA LEU A 173 -18.70 6.12 76.70
C LEU A 173 -17.38 5.33 76.72
#